data_AF-A0A8H9T8U3-F1
#
_entry.id   AF-A0A8H9T8U3-F1
#
_cell.length_a   1.000
_cell.length_b   1.000
_cell.length_c   1.000
_cell.angle_alpha   90.00
_cell.angle_beta   90.00
_cell.angle_gamma   90.00
#
_symmetry.space_group_name_H-M   'P 1'
#
loop_
_entity.id
_entity.type
_entity.pdbx_description
1 polymer ?
#
loop_
_entity_poly.entity_id
_entity_poly.type
_entity_poly.pdbx_seq_one_letter_code
_entity_poly.pdbx_strand_id
1 'polypeptide(L)' 'MPGVTLKGHVDSLSPASAVSYSTIGAHNATGNFTKIAQRLPVKISLDAKQPLLSQLRVGMSVVPTIDVVK' A
#
# COMPACT_ATOMS: atom_id res chain seq x y z
N MET A 1 -18.04 -7.50 2.84
CA MET A 1 -19.26 -6.74 3.17
C MET A 1 -19.56 -5.82 1.99
N PRO A 2 -20.59 -6.10 1.18
CA PRO A 2 -20.92 -5.24 0.06
C PRO A 2 -21.44 -3.88 0.55
N GLY A 3 -20.99 -2.78 -0.05
CA GLY A 3 -21.58 -1.45 0.15
C GLY A 3 -21.18 -0.70 1.42
N VAL A 4 -20.20 -1.17 2.19
CA VAL A 4 -19.73 -0.49 3.41
C VAL A 4 -18.42 0.23 3.14
N THR A 5 -18.39 1.54 3.44
CA THR A 5 -17.18 2.36 3.37
C THR A 5 -16.74 2.72 4.78
N LEU A 6 -15.49 2.39 5.12
CA LEU A 6 -14.84 2.82 6.35
C LEU A 6 -13.84 3.93 6.05
N LYS A 7 -13.76 4.90 6.96
CA LYS A 7 -12.79 5.99 6.91
C LYS A 7 -11.56 5.65 7.75
N GLY A 8 -10.43 6.21 7.35
CA GLY A 8 -9.16 6.04 8.01
C GLY A 8 -8.13 6.93 7.36
N HIS A 9 -6.91 6.82 7.84
CA HIS A 9 -5.78 7.56 7.35
C HIS A 9 -4.59 6.62 7.15
N VAL A 10 -3.68 7.02 6.26
CA VAL A 10 -2.41 6.32 6.10
C VAL A 10 -1.56 6.60 7.33
N ASP A 11 -1.31 5.56 8.10
CA ASP A 11 -0.51 5.61 9.34
C ASP A 11 0.97 5.63 9.00
N SER A 12 1.38 4.75 8.09
CA SER A 12 2.76 4.68 7.65
C SER A 12 2.89 4.09 6.25
N LEU A 13 3.94 4.54 5.59
CA LEU A 13 4.51 3.91 4.41
C LEU A 13 5.76 3.19 4.89
N SER A 14 5.78 1.87 4.80
CA SER A 14 7.02 1.14 5.09
C SER A 14 8.03 1.50 4.00
N PRO A 15 9.26 1.93 4.33
CA PRO A 15 10.29 2.13 3.32
C PRO A 15 10.44 0.80 2.58
N ALA A 16 10.16 0.82 1.27
CA ALA A 16 10.23 -0.35 0.41
C ALA A 16 11.59 -1.01 0.65
N SER A 17 11.58 -2.13 1.37
CA SER A 17 12.82 -2.73 1.84
C SER A 17 13.62 -3.21 0.63
N ALA A 18 14.89 -2.80 0.61
CA ALA A 18 16.03 -3.31 -0.17
C ALA A 18 16.35 -2.77 -1.59
N VAL A 19 15.60 -1.85 -2.21
CA VAL A 19 15.99 -1.30 -3.54
C VAL A 19 16.62 0.10 -3.50
N SER A 20 16.59 0.79 -2.35
CA SER A 20 17.19 2.13 -2.20
C SER A 20 18.69 2.12 -1.87
N TYR A 21 19.31 0.93 -1.70
CA TYR A 21 20.71 0.77 -1.29
C TYR A 21 21.60 0.08 -2.34
N SER A 22 21.23 0.03 -3.62
CA SER A 22 22.16 -0.42 -4.65
C SER A 22 23.07 0.73 -5.07
N THR A 23 24.34 0.70 -4.65
CA THR A 23 25.42 1.59 -5.12
C THR A 23 25.83 1.33 -6.57
N ILE A 24 25.27 0.31 -7.20
CA ILE A 24 25.49 -0.02 -8.61
C ILE A 24 24.20 0.31 -9.34
N GLY A 25 24.21 1.43 -10.09
CA GLY A 25 23.20 1.70 -11.09
C GLY A 25 23.16 0.51 -12.05
N ALA A 26 21.97 -0.05 -12.30
CA ALA A 26 21.81 -1.19 -13.18
C ALA A 26 22.46 -0.90 -14.54
N HIS A 27 23.64 -1.48 -14.80
CA HIS A 27 24.32 -1.37 -16.08
C HIS A 27 23.57 -2.25 -17.09
N ASN A 28 22.49 -1.70 -17.64
CA ASN A 28 21.63 -2.37 -18.60
C ASN A 28 22.18 -2.20 -20.02
N ALA A 29 23.29 -2.86 -20.34
CA ALA A 29 23.88 -2.88 -21.68
C ALA A 29 23.38 -4.09 -22.51
N THR A 30 22.07 -4.30 -22.68
CA THR A 30 21.55 -5.32 -23.66
C THR A 30 20.06 -5.23 -24.04
N GLY A 31 19.35 -4.13 -23.78
CA GLY A 31 18.06 -3.86 -24.47
C GLY A 31 16.85 -4.73 -24.11
N ASN A 32 16.84 -5.46 -22.98
CA ASN A 32 15.65 -6.14 -22.49
C ASN A 32 14.99 -5.37 -21.33
N PHE A 33 13.83 -4.77 -21.58
CA PHE A 33 13.06 -4.05 -20.57
C PHE A 33 12.03 -4.99 -19.93
N THR A 34 12.34 -5.54 -18.76
CA THR A 34 11.30 -6.20 -17.92
C THR A 34 10.67 -5.16 -17.02
N LYS A 35 9.39 -4.85 -17.24
CA LYS A 35 8.61 -3.97 -16.35
C LYS A 35 8.39 -4.69 -15.01
N ILE A 36 9.14 -4.28 -13.99
CA ILE A 36 8.97 -4.80 -12.63
C ILE A 36 8.02 -3.85 -11.88
N ALA A 37 6.94 -4.39 -11.32
CA ALA A 37 6.04 -3.62 -10.47
C ALA A 37 6.69 -3.41 -9.09
N GLN A 38 7.00 -2.17 -8.75
CA GLN A 38 7.43 -1.81 -7.41
C GLN A 38 6.19 -1.63 -6.52
N ARG A 39 6.03 -2.51 -5.53
CA ARG A 39 4.93 -2.42 -4.56
C ARG A 39 5.42 -1.73 -3.30
N LEU A 40 4.69 -0.71 -2.85
CA LEU A 40 4.95 -0.01 -1.59
C LEU A 40 3.93 -0.49 -0.55
N PRO A 41 4.34 -1.17 0.53
CA PRO A 41 3.44 -1.54 1.60
C PRO A 41 2.97 -0.29 2.34
N VAL A 42 1.65 -0.18 2.51
CA VAL A 42 1.00 0.91 3.23
C VAL A 42 0.22 0.35 4.41
N LYS A 43 0.31 1.01 5.57
CA LYS A 43 -0.50 0.71 6.75
C LYS A 43 -1.60 1.76 6.85
N ILE A 44 -2.86 1.31 6.86
CA ILE A 44 -4.04 2.17 6.99
C ILE A 44 -4.62 1.96 8.39
N SER A 45 -4.68 3.03 9.18
CA SER A 45 -5.35 3.04 10.48
C SER A 45 -6.77 3.54 10.30
N LEU A 46 -7.74 2.78 10.81
CA LEU A 46 -9.16 3.12 10.71
C LEU A 46 -9.58 4.03 11.86
N ASP A 47 -10.39 5.04 11.55
CA ASP A 47 -10.82 6.03 12.55
C ASP A 47 -11.78 5.39 13.56
N ALA A 48 -11.60 5.67 14.85
CA ALA A 48 -12.42 5.09 15.91
C ALA A 48 -13.92 5.50 15.81
N LYS A 49 -14.79 4.73 16.47
CA LYS A 49 -16.24 4.98 16.59
C LYS A 49 -17.08 4.82 15.31
N GLN A 50 -16.56 4.13 14.30
CA GLN A 50 -17.37 3.70 13.17
C GLN A 50 -18.17 2.43 13.55
N PRO A 51 -19.50 2.39 13.35
CA PRO A 51 -20.36 1.31 13.84
C PRO A 51 -20.01 -0.07 13.29
N LEU A 52 -19.30 -0.12 12.17
CA LEU A 52 -18.96 -1.35 11.44
C LEU A 52 -17.53 -1.83 11.71
N LEU A 53 -16.73 -1.09 12.49
CA LEU A 53 -15.37 -1.51 12.86
C LEU A 53 -15.36 -2.84 13.60
N SER A 54 -16.33 -3.07 14.48
CA SER A 54 -16.46 -4.30 15.28
C SER A 54 -16.78 -5.54 14.43
N GLN A 55 -17.18 -5.36 13.18
CA GLN A 55 -17.52 -6.44 12.26
C GLN A 55 -16.31 -6.89 11.41
N LEU A 56 -15.21 -6.13 11.42
CA LEU A 56 -13.99 -6.52 10.72
C LEU A 56 -13.35 -7.75 11.36
N ARG A 57 -12.79 -8.61 10.51
CA ARG A 57 -12.08 -9.83 10.88
C ARG A 57 -10.78 -9.93 10.09
N VAL A 58 -9.79 -10.58 10.69
CA VAL A 58 -8.52 -10.88 10.01
C VAL A 58 -8.79 -11.73 8.77
N GLY A 59 -8.12 -11.41 7.67
CA GLY A 59 -8.28 -12.10 6.38
C GLY A 59 -9.36 -11.52 5.47
N MET A 60 -10.09 -10.49 5.89
CA MET A 60 -11.02 -9.78 5.01
C MET A 60 -10.28 -8.96 3.95
N SER A 61 -10.68 -9.13 2.69
CA SER A 61 -10.23 -8.29 1.58
C SER A 61 -11.03 -6.99 1.51
N VAL A 62 -10.37 -5.92 1.09
CA VAL A 62 -10.97 -4.59 0.88
C VAL A 62 -10.45 -3.99 -0.41
N VAL A 63 -11.20 -3.05 -0.98
CA VAL A 63 -10.73 -2.18 -2.06
C VAL A 63 -10.46 -0.80 -1.45
N PRO A 64 -9.19 -0.42 -1.21
CA PRO A 64 -8.87 0.87 -0.64
C PRO A 64 -8.88 1.97 -1.71
N THR A 65 -9.43 3.13 -1.36
CA THR A 65 -9.24 4.38 -2.10
C THR A 65 -8.40 5.30 -1.22
N ILE A 66 -7.28 5.79 -1.75
CA ILE A 66 -6.36 6.67 -1.03
C ILE A 66 -6.29 7.99 -1.80
N ASP A 67 -6.62 9.08 -1.11
CA ASP A 67 -6.42 10.42 -1.63
C ASP A 67 -4.94 10.80 -1.46
N VAL A 68 -4.26 11.05 -2.57
CA VAL A 68 -2.87 11.52 -2.59
C VAL A 68 -2.84 13.02 -2.87
N VAL A 69 -2.14 13.77 -2.02
CA VAL A 69 -1.92 15.20 -2.24
C VAL A 69 -0.85 15.36 -3.32
N LYS A 70 -1.10 16.23 -4.30
CA LYS A 70 -0.22 16.47 -5.45
C LYS A 70 1.03 17.24 -5.06
#